data_AF-A0A537WLQ0-F1
#
_entry.id   AF-A0A537WLQ0-F1
#
_cell.length_a   1.000
_cell.length_b   1.000
_cell.length_c   1.000
_cell.angle_alpha   90.00
_cell.angle_beta   90.00
_cell.angle_gamma   90.00
#
_symmetry.space_group_name_H-M   'P 1'
#
loop_
_entity.id
_entity.type
_entity.pdbx_description
1 polymer ?
#
loop_
_entity_poly.entity_id
_entity_poly.type
_entity_poly.pdbx_seq_one_letter_code
_entity_poly.pdbx_strand_id
1 'polypeptide(L)'
;LADRAAMSARHFARAFTSETGVTPAKAIEHLRLEAARAQVEDGCDPIDRVAEMTGFRDPERMRRAFVRAFGQPPQALRRAARINSAPASL
;
A
#
# COMPACT_ATOMS: atom_id res chain seq x y z
N LEU A 1 0.80 -17.66 -4.72
CA LEU A 1 2.24 -17.55 -4.37
C LEU A 1 2.81 -18.91 -4.01
N ALA A 2 2.22 -19.63 -3.06
CA ALA A 2 2.66 -20.98 -2.69
C ALA A 2 2.63 -21.98 -3.88
N ASP A 3 1.50 -22.05 -4.60
CA ASP A 3 1.38 -22.92 -5.78
C ASP A 3 2.37 -22.53 -6.90
N ARG A 4 2.57 -21.22 -7.10
CA ARG A 4 3.57 -20.68 -8.04
C ARG A 4 5.01 -21.03 -7.67
N ALA A 5 5.26 -21.31 -6.39
CA ALA A 5 6.55 -21.74 -5.85
C ALA A 5 6.64 -23.26 -5.68
N ALA A 6 5.65 -24.03 -6.16
CA ALA A 6 5.54 -25.48 -5.96
C ALA A 6 5.64 -25.91 -4.47
N MET A 7 5.11 -25.08 -3.57
CA MET A 7 5.13 -25.31 -2.12
C MET A 7 3.72 -25.31 -1.54
N SER A 8 3.52 -26.07 -0.46
CA SER A 8 2.34 -25.86 0.38
C SER A 8 2.35 -24.46 1.01
N ALA A 9 1.18 -23.91 1.31
CA ALA A 9 1.05 -22.57 1.89
C ALA A 9 1.86 -22.39 3.19
N ARG A 10 1.88 -23.42 4.05
CA ARG A 10 2.65 -23.41 5.30
C ARG A 10 4.16 -23.41 5.06
N HIS A 11 4.64 -24.24 4.12
CA HIS A 11 6.07 -24.30 3.81
C HIS A 11 6.53 -22.97 3.21
N PHE A 12 5.80 -22.45 2.22
CA PHE A 12 6.07 -21.16 1.61
C PHE A 12 6.12 -20.04 2.65
N ALA A 13 5.13 -19.95 3.55
CA ALA A 13 5.08 -18.90 4.56
C ALA A 13 6.29 -18.95 5.51
N ARG A 14 6.74 -20.15 5.90
CA ARG A 14 7.94 -20.32 6.74
C ARG A 14 9.22 -19.95 5.99
N ALA A 15 9.41 -20.47 4.78
CA ALA A 15 10.59 -20.19 3.96
C ALA A 15 10.71 -18.68 3.69
N PHE A 16 9.63 -18.06 3.21
CA PHE A 16 9.58 -16.63 2.95
C PHE A 16 9.90 -15.80 4.19
N THR A 17 9.32 -16.14 5.34
CA THR A 17 9.58 -15.38 6.58
C THR A 17 11.01 -15.59 7.07
N SER A 18 11.56 -16.80 6.91
CA SER A 18 12.95 -17.10 7.27
C SER A 18 13.95 -16.31 6.42
N GLU A 19 13.63 -16.08 5.15
CA GLU A 19 14.51 -15.36 4.22
C GLU A 19 14.34 -13.84 4.30
N THR A 20 13.11 -13.35 4.43
CA THR A 20 12.79 -11.90 4.35
C THR A 20 12.60 -11.22 5.70
N GLY A 21 12.51 -12.00 6.78
CA GLY A 21 12.20 -11.50 8.13
C GLY A 21 10.76 -11.03 8.34
N VAL A 22 9.90 -11.08 7.31
CA VAL A 22 8.49 -10.67 7.39
C VAL A 22 7.56 -11.71 6.79
N THR A 23 6.31 -11.74 7.25
CA THR A 23 5.34 -12.70 6.69
C THR A 23 4.95 -12.30 5.26
N PRO A 24 4.59 -13.26 4.39
CA PRO A 24 4.10 -12.94 3.05
C PRO A 24 2.92 -11.97 3.04
N ALA A 25 1.99 -12.09 4.01
CA ALA A 25 0.86 -11.19 4.13
C ALA A 25 1.29 -9.75 4.41
N LYS A 26 2.29 -9.54 5.26
CA LYS A 26 2.84 -8.22 5.57
C LYS A 26 3.60 -7.62 4.38
N ALA A 27 4.37 -8.45 3.66
CA ALA A 27 5.04 -8.03 2.43
C ALA A 27 4.02 -7.57 1.36
N ILE A 28 2.95 -8.35 1.15
CA ILE A 28 1.88 -7.95 0.22
C ILE A 28 1.18 -6.68 0.70
N GLU A 29 0.87 -6.54 2.00
CA GLU A 29 0.28 -5.31 2.54
C GLU A 29 1.16 -4.09 2.24
N HIS A 30 2.48 -4.20 2.43
CA HIS A 30 3.42 -3.13 2.14
C HIS A 30 3.47 -2.79 0.64
N LEU A 31 3.54 -3.79 -0.25
CA LEU A 31 3.51 -3.57 -1.70
C LEU A 31 2.22 -2.87 -2.15
N ARG A 32 1.07 -3.21 -1.56
CA ARG A 32 -0.20 -2.52 -1.83
C ARG A 32 -0.18 -1.08 -1.36
N LEU A 33 0.44 -0.79 -0.21
CA LEU A 33 0.59 0.56 0.31
C LEU A 33 1.47 1.43 -0.58
N GLU A 34 2.57 0.90 -1.11
CA GLU A 34 3.41 1.61 -2.08
C GLU A 34 2.63 1.94 -3.36
N ALA A 35 1.85 0.99 -3.89
CA ALA A 35 0.98 1.24 -5.04
C ALA A 35 -0.10 2.30 -4.72
N ALA A 36 -0.70 2.26 -3.53
CA ALA A 36 -1.68 3.24 -3.09
C ALA A 36 -1.07 4.63 -2.93
N ARG A 37 0.17 4.72 -2.45
CA ARG A 37 0.90 5.98 -2.29
C ARG A 37 1.02 6.71 -3.63
N ALA A 38 1.47 6.02 -4.67
CA ALA A 38 1.61 6.61 -6.01
C ALA A 38 0.28 7.17 -6.54
N GLN A 39 -0.82 6.42 -6.41
CA GLN A 39 -2.16 6.89 -6.84
C GLN A 39 -2.70 8.04 -5.99
N VAL A 40 -2.39 8.04 -4.69
CA VAL A 40 -2.78 9.12 -3.77
C VAL A 40 -2.08 10.42 -4.10
N GLU A 41 -0.79 10.36 -4.45
CA GLU A 41 0.03 11.50 -4.87
C GLU A 41 -0.43 12.07 -6.21
N ASP A 42 -0.76 11.21 -7.18
CA ASP A 42 -1.33 11.60 -8.48
C ASP A 42 -2.70 12.29 -8.34
N GLY A 43 -3.53 11.78 -7.42
CA GLY A 43 -4.74 12.48 -6.98
C GLY A 43 -5.95 12.38 -7.92
N CYS A 44 -5.90 11.55 -8.96
CA CYS A 44 -6.99 11.35 -9.92
C CYS A 44 -8.26 10.73 -9.29
N ASP A 45 -8.09 9.73 -8.42
CA ASP A 45 -9.22 8.95 -7.89
C ASP A 45 -9.57 9.30 -6.43
N PRO A 46 -10.83 9.15 -5.97
CA PRO A 46 -11.17 9.21 -4.54
C PRO A 46 -10.39 8.19 -3.69
N ILE A 47 -10.12 8.51 -2.42
CA ILE A 47 -9.31 7.66 -1.53
C ILE A 47 -9.92 6.25 -1.38
N ASP A 48 -11.25 6.15 -1.32
CA ASP A 48 -11.92 4.86 -1.22
C ASP A 48 -11.75 4.03 -2.50
N ARG A 49 -11.74 4.68 -3.67
CA ARG A 49 -11.47 4.02 -4.96
C ARG A 49 -10.04 3.51 -5.06
N VAL A 50 -9.06 4.28 -4.56
CA VAL A 50 -7.66 3.84 -4.48
C VAL A 50 -7.52 2.59 -3.61
N ALA A 51 -8.27 2.49 -2.51
CA ALA A 51 -8.24 1.30 -1.66
C ALA A 51 -8.70 0.04 -2.42
N GLU A 52 -9.80 0.14 -3.16
CA GLU A 52 -10.31 -0.95 -4.00
C GLU A 52 -9.28 -1.35 -5.07
N MET A 53 -8.76 -0.37 -5.81
CA MET A 53 -7.82 -0.59 -6.92
C MET A 53 -6.49 -1.22 -6.47
N THR A 54 -6.09 -0.97 -5.23
CA THR A 54 -4.85 -1.51 -4.65
C THR A 54 -5.07 -2.78 -3.83
N GLY A 55 -6.29 -3.32 -3.84
CA GLY A 55 -6.60 -4.64 -3.28
C GLY A 55 -6.84 -4.63 -1.78
N PHE A 56 -7.21 -3.49 -1.19
CA PHE A 56 -7.78 -3.43 0.15
C PHE A 56 -9.29 -3.64 0.07
N ARG A 57 -9.80 -4.64 0.79
CA ARG A 57 -11.25 -4.91 0.88
C ARG A 57 -12.02 -3.83 1.65
N ASP A 58 -11.31 -3.05 2.46
CA ASP A 58 -11.88 -2.03 3.32
C ASP A 58 -10.96 -0.79 3.27
N PRO A 59 -11.48 0.38 2.83
CA PRO A 59 -10.74 1.64 2.84
C PRO A 59 -10.19 2.02 4.22
N GLU A 60 -10.89 1.69 5.30
CA GLU A 60 -10.42 1.99 6.65
C GLU A 60 -9.20 1.15 7.03
N ARG A 61 -9.17 -0.12 6.60
CA ARG A 61 -7.99 -0.97 6.74
C ARG A 61 -6.80 -0.39 5.97
N MET A 62 -7.02 0.11 4.75
CA MET A 62 -5.97 0.81 4.00
C MET A 62 -5.48 2.03 4.78
N ARG A 63 -6.38 2.92 5.23
CA ARG A 63 -6.03 4.15 5.97
C ARG A 63 -5.16 3.85 7.19
N ARG A 64 -5.54 2.87 8.02
CA ARG A 64 -4.76 2.47 9.20
C ARG A 64 -3.39 1.90 8.82
N ALA A 65 -3.33 1.07 7.79
CA ALA A 65 -2.07 0.51 7.31
C ALA A 65 -1.14 1.59 6.73
N PHE A 66 -1.71 2.57 6.03
CA PHE A 66 -1.00 3.71 5.47
C PHE A 66 -0.37 4.58 6.56
N VAL A 67 -1.12 4.89 7.63
CA VAL A 67 -0.58 5.62 8.79
C VAL A 67 0.55 4.84 9.46
N ARG A 68 0.40 3.52 9.64
CA ARG A 68 1.47 2.68 10.21
C ARG A 68 2.74 2.67 9.37
N ALA A 69 2.62 2.69 8.04
CA ALA A 69 3.75 2.60 7.12
C ALA A 69 4.42 3.96 6.85
N PHE A 70 3.64 5.03 6.75
CA PHE A 70 4.11 6.34 6.26
C PHE A 70 3.93 7.49 7.25
N GLY A 71 3.39 7.23 8.44
CA GLY A 71 3.26 8.21 9.53
C GLY A 71 2.14 9.25 9.34
N GLN A 72 1.43 9.24 8.21
CA GLN A 72 0.35 10.19 7.92
C GLN A 72 -0.78 9.53 7.13
N PRO A 73 -2.02 10.04 7.19
CA PRO A 73 -3.13 9.49 6.41
C PRO A 73 -3.01 9.82 4.92
N PRO A 74 -3.59 9.02 4.01
CA PRO A 74 -3.43 9.23 2.57
C PRO A 74 -4.00 10.57 2.08
N GLN A 75 -5.06 11.09 2.72
CA GLN A 75 -5.59 12.42 2.39
C GLN A 75 -4.60 13.57 2.70
N ALA A 76 -3.81 13.44 3.76
CA ALA A 76 -2.78 14.43 4.09
C ALA A 76 -1.66 14.41 3.03
N LEU A 77 -1.22 13.22 2.63
CA LEU A 77 -0.25 13.07 1.54
C LEU A 77 -0.74 13.69 0.23
N ARG A 78 -2.00 13.41 -0.18
CA ARG A 78 -2.60 14.01 -1.38
C ARG A 78 -2.64 15.54 -1.32
N ARG A 79 -2.93 16.09 -0.15
CA ARG A 79 -2.95 17.55 0.04
C ARG A 79 -1.54 18.13 -0.14
N ALA A 80 -0.53 17.49 0.44
CA ALA A 80 0.87 17.90 0.31
C ALA A 80 1.36 17.81 -1.15
N ALA A 81 1.03 16.71 -1.85
CA ALA A 81 1.37 16.52 -3.26
C ALA A 81 0.78 17.63 -4.15
N ARG A 82 -0.50 17.99 -3.94
CA ARG A 82 -1.15 19.08 -4.69
C ARG A 82 -0.52 20.46 -4.48
N ILE A 83 -0.01 20.73 -3.27
CA ILE A 83 0.71 21.98 -2.98
C ILE A 83 2.03 22.01 -3.74
N ASN A 84 2.72 20.87 -3.82
CA ASN A 84 4.00 20.75 -4.51
C ASN A 84 3.86 20.73 -6.05
N SER A 85 2.71 20.29 -6.57
CA SER A 85 2.43 20.27 -8.02
C SER A 85 1.83 21.56 -8.55
N ALA A 86 1.32 22.45 -7.70
CA ALA A 86 0.88 23.77 -8.10
C ALA A 86 2.12 24.64 -8.39
N PRO A 87 2.34 25.11 -9.63
CA PRO A 87 3.45 25.99 -9.89
C PRO A 87 3.22 27.31 -9.16
N ALA A 88 4.33 27.86 -8.65
CA ALA A 88 4.47 29.29 -8.41
C ALA A 88 3.99 30.02 -9.68
N SER A 89 2.72 30.42 -9.67
CA SER A 89 2.14 31.22 -10.73
C SER A 89 2.45 32.66 -10.35
N LEU A 90 3.52 33.18 -10.95
CA LEU A 90 3.80 34.60 -11.11
C LEU A 90 2.70 35.26 -11.96
#